data_AF-A0A538KXC9-F1
#
_entry.id   AF-A0A538KXC9-F1
#
_cell.length_a   1.000
_cell.length_b   1.000
_cell.length_c   1.000
_cell.angle_alpha   90.00
_cell.angle_beta   90.00
_cell.angle_gamma   90.00
#
_symmetry.space_group_name_H-M   'P 1'
#
loop_
_entity.id
_entity.type
_entity.pdbx_description
1 polymer ?
#
loop_
_entity_poly.entity_id
_entity_poly.type
_entity_poly.pdbx_seq_one_letter_code
_entity_poly.pdbx_strand_id
1 'polypeptide(L)'
;MPERNIGAEQRARAREIAREIGAGPEEVDTVAALFELGVRPAAMRHALERGRLADAIFDAVLDPERDARTVSPRDIEARGGMPAIEVALLMQSAGLPAPGPDEPTFTEHEAEVFVEVGRLREVWTPELSLQVARVSGRALARIAHTQVQAFRLHVEPRLRAESRDSVAALTEVHWAFERLLPLAAPFLAALHRRLFERELADLAVREAESRAGATALPGAVDVSILFCDLKDFTAYANQQGDDAAVEAIEHFARIVTAECRPGGRIVKGLGDGYMLAFPEPGAAVRTGWEVIERHRESTGPGVHASLHHGVAVARDGDYFGTVVNVAARILAAARRDQLIATSTVAKATAAEFSWEDAGASYLRGVRGTVELCRLAGPRARAC
;
A
#
# COMPACT_ATOMS: atom_id res chain seq x y z
N MET A 1 -1.45 1.65 39.13
CA MET A 1 -0.54 0.48 39.07
C MET A 1 0.49 0.66 40.18
N PRO A 2 0.65 -0.30 41.11
CA PRO A 2 1.64 -0.18 42.19
C PRO A 2 3.06 -0.31 41.61
N GLU A 3 4.02 0.42 42.19
CA GLU A 3 5.44 0.35 41.84
C GLU A 3 5.93 -1.10 41.89
N ARG A 4 6.30 -1.67 40.73
CA ARG A 4 7.02 -2.95 40.68
C ARG A 4 8.44 -2.69 41.16
N ASN A 5 8.65 -2.82 42.47
CA ASN A 5 9.96 -2.75 43.08
C ASN A 5 10.75 -3.99 42.64
N ILE A 6 11.61 -3.83 41.62
CA ILE A 6 12.48 -4.89 41.10
C ILE A 6 13.28 -5.46 42.28
N GLY A 7 13.11 -6.76 42.53
CA GLY A 7 13.70 -7.45 43.69
C GLY A 7 15.22 -7.34 43.71
N ALA A 8 15.84 -7.33 44.89
CA ALA A 8 17.29 -7.17 45.05
C ALA A 8 18.10 -8.21 44.25
N GLU A 9 17.58 -9.43 44.13
CA GLU A 9 18.16 -10.54 43.36
C GLU A 9 18.13 -10.27 41.85
N GLN A 10 17.02 -9.74 41.32
CA GLN A 10 16.90 -9.37 39.91
C GLN A 10 17.86 -8.25 39.52
N ARG A 11 18.05 -7.25 40.40
CA ARG A 11 19.05 -6.18 40.16
C ARG A 11 20.48 -6.72 40.19
N ALA A 12 20.79 -7.68 41.05
CA ALA A 12 22.09 -8.32 41.08
C ALA A 12 22.37 -9.06 39.77
N ARG A 13 21.36 -9.79 39.26
CA ARG A 13 21.45 -10.48 37.97
C ARG A 13 21.57 -9.52 36.79
N ALA A 14 20.81 -8.43 36.77
CA ALA A 14 20.91 -7.40 35.74
C ALA A 14 22.31 -6.75 35.69
N ARG A 15 22.94 -6.51 36.85
CA ARG A 15 24.33 -6.00 36.91
C ARG A 15 25.36 -6.99 36.39
N GLU A 16 25.12 -8.28 36.55
CA GLU A 16 25.97 -9.32 35.98
C GLU A 16 25.85 -9.32 34.45
N ILE A 17 24.61 -9.34 33.93
CA ILE A 17 24.34 -9.27 32.49
C ILE A 17 24.92 -7.97 31.89
N ALA A 18 24.73 -6.83 32.55
CA ALA A 18 25.29 -5.55 32.11
C ALA A 18 26.80 -5.62 31.93
N ARG A 19 27.52 -6.23 32.89
CA ARG A 19 28.98 -6.45 32.77
C ARG A 19 29.35 -7.40 31.63
N GLU A 20 28.56 -8.45 31.44
CA GLU A 20 28.78 -9.43 30.36
C GLU A 20 28.65 -8.80 28.98
N ILE A 21 27.62 -7.97 28.78
CA ILE A 21 27.33 -7.33 27.49
C ILE A 21 28.12 -6.04 27.25
N GLY A 22 28.81 -5.52 28.28
CA GLY A 22 29.59 -4.28 28.21
C GLY A 22 28.75 -3.00 28.39
N ALA A 23 27.58 -3.11 29.01
CA ALA A 23 26.68 -1.98 29.29
C ALA A 23 27.16 -1.13 30.48
N GLY A 24 26.87 0.17 30.43
CA GLY A 24 27.22 1.14 31.46
C GLY A 24 26.40 0.99 32.75
N PRO A 25 26.84 1.56 33.89
CA PRO A 25 26.08 1.57 35.14
C PRO A 25 24.67 2.18 35.02
N GLU A 26 24.51 3.17 34.15
CA GLU A 26 23.26 3.86 33.84
C GLU A 26 22.26 2.99 33.05
N GLU A 27 22.74 1.92 32.41
CA GLU A 27 21.92 1.02 31.59
C GLU A 27 21.37 -0.16 32.40
N VAL A 28 21.78 -0.34 33.66
CA VAL A 28 21.41 -1.50 34.49
C VAL A 28 19.89 -1.66 34.63
N ASP A 29 19.15 -0.55 34.79
CA ASP A 29 17.69 -0.60 34.89
C ASP A 29 17.04 -0.97 33.54
N THR A 30 17.65 -0.57 32.42
CA THR A 30 17.22 -0.98 31.07
C THR A 30 17.51 -2.46 30.83
N VAL A 31 18.70 -2.94 31.22
CA VAL A 31 19.06 -4.37 31.17
C VAL A 31 18.10 -5.20 32.01
N ALA A 32 17.76 -4.73 33.22
CA ALA A 32 16.79 -5.40 34.09
C ALA A 32 15.42 -5.53 33.41
N ALA A 33 14.92 -4.43 32.83
CA ALA A 33 13.65 -4.42 32.14
C ALA A 33 13.65 -5.33 30.90
N LEU A 34 14.68 -5.25 30.05
CA LEU A 34 14.81 -6.13 28.87
C LEU A 34 14.88 -7.61 29.26
N PHE A 35 15.60 -7.93 30.33
CA PHE A 35 15.71 -9.29 30.83
C PHE A 35 14.35 -9.81 31.35
N GLU A 36 13.57 -8.99 32.05
CA GLU A 36 12.21 -9.34 32.48
C GLU A 36 11.26 -9.55 31.29
N LEU A 37 11.46 -8.83 30.19
CA LEU A 37 10.73 -9.02 28.94
C LEU A 37 11.21 -10.22 28.12
N GLY A 38 12.15 -11.02 28.65
CA GLY A 38 12.65 -12.24 28.00
C GLY A 38 13.70 -12.01 26.90
N VAL A 39 14.23 -10.79 26.77
CA VAL A 39 15.26 -10.48 25.78
C VAL A 39 16.56 -11.21 26.16
N ARG A 40 17.17 -11.89 25.18
CA ARG A 40 18.43 -12.64 25.39
C ARG A 40 19.63 -11.67 25.51
N PRO A 41 20.64 -11.95 26.37
CA PRO A 41 21.84 -11.10 26.49
C PRO A 41 22.57 -10.86 25.16
N ALA A 42 22.58 -11.83 24.24
CA ALA A 42 23.15 -11.67 22.91
C ALA A 42 22.45 -10.58 22.08
N ALA A 43 21.11 -10.54 22.12
CA ALA A 43 20.32 -9.50 21.45
C ALA A 43 20.57 -8.11 22.07
N MET A 44 20.67 -8.05 23.40
CA MET A 44 21.04 -6.82 24.12
C MET A 44 22.41 -6.29 23.69
N ARG A 45 23.42 -7.18 23.63
CA ARG A 45 24.77 -6.84 23.15
C ARG A 45 24.73 -6.27 21.74
N HIS A 46 24.02 -6.93 20.83
CA HIS A 46 23.91 -6.47 19.44
C HIS A 46 23.17 -5.13 19.29
N ALA A 47 22.17 -4.86 20.14
CA ALA A 47 21.50 -3.55 20.18
C ALA A 47 22.43 -2.46 20.74
N LEU A 48 23.24 -2.78 21.75
CA LEU A 48 24.23 -1.88 22.33
C LEU A 48 25.33 -1.51 21.32
N GLU A 49 25.84 -2.49 20.55
CA GLU A 49 26.80 -2.27 19.47
C GLU A 49 26.27 -1.34 18.37
N ARG A 50 24.95 -1.33 18.15
CA ARG A 50 24.26 -0.43 17.21
C ARG A 50 23.92 0.94 17.82
N GLY A 51 24.32 1.18 19.08
CA GLY A 51 24.22 2.47 19.76
C GLY A 51 22.94 2.71 20.55
N ARG A 52 22.04 1.73 20.68
CA ARG A 52 20.85 1.86 21.53
C ARG A 52 20.37 0.52 22.09
N LEU A 53 20.71 0.24 23.35
CA LEU A 53 20.31 -0.98 24.07
C LEU A 53 18.79 -1.23 24.06
N ALA A 54 17.99 -0.16 24.22
CA ALA A 54 16.52 -0.23 24.24
C ALA A 54 15.90 -0.83 22.96
N ASP A 55 16.61 -0.82 21.82
CA ASP A 55 16.10 -1.42 20.58
C ASP A 55 16.10 -2.97 20.61
N ALA A 56 16.67 -3.60 21.65
CA ALA A 56 16.60 -5.06 21.83
C ALA A 56 15.19 -5.57 22.18
N ILE A 57 14.24 -4.70 22.55
CA ILE A 57 12.85 -5.09 22.88
C ILE A 57 12.14 -5.83 21.75
N PHE A 58 12.50 -5.56 20.50
CA PHE A 58 11.85 -6.15 19.34
C PHE A 58 12.29 -7.60 19.13
N ASP A 59 13.51 -7.96 19.54
CA ASP A 59 14.02 -9.32 19.40
C ASP A 59 13.23 -10.30 20.28
N ALA A 60 12.84 -9.93 21.50
CA ALA A 60 12.00 -10.79 22.35
C ALA A 60 10.65 -11.16 21.70
N VAL A 61 10.08 -10.27 20.88
CA VAL A 61 8.81 -10.53 20.19
C VAL A 61 9.03 -11.36 18.92
N LEU A 62 10.16 -11.21 18.24
CA LEU A 62 10.47 -11.89 16.98
C LEU A 62 11.16 -13.25 17.17
N ASP A 63 11.88 -13.44 18.27
CA ASP A 63 12.67 -14.63 18.56
C ASP A 63 11.83 -15.93 18.63
N PRO A 64 10.62 -15.97 19.21
CA PRO A 64 9.79 -17.18 19.20
C PRO A 64 9.49 -17.70 17.79
N GLU A 65 9.20 -16.82 16.83
CA GLU A 65 8.98 -17.22 15.43
C GLU A 65 10.28 -17.67 14.75
N ARG A 66 11.42 -17.03 15.07
CA ARG A 66 12.73 -17.44 14.55
C ARG A 66 13.11 -18.83 15.07
N ASP A 67 12.90 -19.09 16.35
CA ASP A 67 13.21 -20.37 17.00
C ASP A 67 12.29 -21.49 16.50
N ALA A 68 11.10 -21.16 15.99
CA ALA A 68 10.19 -22.12 15.36
C ALA A 68 10.64 -22.57 13.94
N ARG A 69 11.65 -21.91 13.35
CA ARG A 69 12.18 -22.26 12.03
C ARG A 69 13.17 -23.41 12.13
N THR A 70 12.66 -24.62 11.92
CA THR A 70 13.41 -25.87 12.09
C THR A 70 13.61 -26.63 10.79
N VAL A 71 12.95 -26.24 9.71
CA VAL A 71 12.92 -26.96 8.43
C VAL A 71 13.87 -26.31 7.42
N SER A 72 14.72 -27.12 6.79
CA SER A 72 15.65 -26.67 5.75
C SER A 72 15.08 -26.84 4.33
N PRO A 73 15.61 -26.14 3.32
CA PRO A 73 15.27 -26.40 1.92
C PRO A 73 15.45 -27.87 1.49
N ARG A 74 16.45 -28.57 2.02
CA ARG A 74 16.67 -30.00 1.72
C ARG A 74 15.58 -30.88 2.32
N ASP A 75 15.07 -30.55 3.50
CA ASP A 75 13.94 -31.28 4.09
C ASP A 75 12.67 -31.12 3.25
N ILE A 76 12.43 -29.92 2.72
CA ILE A 76 11.32 -29.63 1.78
C ILE A 76 11.45 -30.49 0.52
N GLU A 77 12.63 -30.53 -0.10
CA GLU A 77 12.90 -31.33 -1.29
C GLU A 77 12.73 -32.83 -1.00
N ALA A 78 13.23 -33.32 0.13
CA ALA A 78 13.10 -34.72 0.56
C ALA A 78 11.64 -35.16 0.76
N ARG A 79 10.73 -34.22 1.07
CA ARG A 79 9.27 -34.45 1.18
C ARG A 79 8.54 -34.46 -0.18
N GLY A 80 9.28 -34.39 -1.28
CA GLY A 80 8.74 -34.27 -2.64
C GLY A 80 8.26 -32.86 -2.97
N GLY A 81 8.76 -31.85 -2.25
CA GLY A 81 8.46 -30.45 -2.47
C GLY A 81 9.34 -29.79 -3.53
N MET A 82 9.35 -28.46 -3.51
CA MET A 82 10.21 -27.65 -4.37
C MET A 82 11.70 -27.98 -4.14
N PRO A 83 12.53 -28.12 -5.20
CA PRO A 83 13.96 -28.35 -5.06
C PRO A 83 14.65 -27.26 -4.24
N ALA A 84 15.67 -27.61 -3.43
CA ALA A 84 16.34 -26.67 -2.53
C ALA A 84 16.89 -25.43 -3.25
N ILE A 85 17.41 -25.62 -4.48
CA ILE A 85 17.90 -24.51 -5.32
C ILE A 85 16.76 -23.57 -5.77
N GLU A 86 15.58 -24.12 -6.07
CA GLU A 86 14.41 -23.33 -6.46
C GLU A 86 13.87 -22.54 -5.25
N VAL A 87 13.85 -23.12 -4.05
CA VAL A 87 13.50 -22.42 -2.79
C VAL A 87 14.44 -21.23 -2.58
N ALA A 88 15.75 -21.42 -2.76
CA ALA A 88 16.73 -20.35 -2.64
C ALA A 88 16.51 -19.22 -3.65
N LEU A 89 16.24 -19.56 -4.92
CA LEU A 89 15.92 -18.60 -5.97
C LEU A 89 14.61 -17.84 -5.72
N LEU A 90 13.60 -18.51 -5.15
CA LEU A 90 12.33 -17.91 -4.80
C LEU A 90 12.52 -16.87 -3.69
N MET A 91 13.29 -17.18 -2.65
CA MET A 91 13.61 -16.24 -1.58
C MET A 91 14.40 -15.04 -2.06
N GLN A 92 15.43 -15.27 -2.88
CA GLN A 92 16.17 -14.18 -3.54
C GLN A 92 15.27 -13.32 -4.42
N SER A 93 14.36 -13.93 -5.17
CA SER A 93 13.39 -13.24 -6.02
C SER A 93 12.43 -12.37 -5.23
N ALA A 94 12.04 -12.82 -4.03
CA ALA A 94 11.23 -12.03 -3.10
C ALA A 94 12.02 -10.89 -2.41
N GLY A 95 13.34 -10.82 -2.60
CA GLY A 95 14.22 -9.81 -1.99
C GLY A 95 14.77 -10.22 -0.62
N LEU A 96 14.66 -11.50 -0.25
CA LEU A 96 15.23 -12.06 0.98
C LEU A 96 16.58 -12.74 0.71
N PRO A 97 17.42 -12.94 1.73
CA PRO A 97 18.63 -13.76 1.60
C PRO A 97 18.29 -15.17 1.10
N ALA A 98 19.13 -15.71 0.22
CA ALA A 98 19.00 -17.09 -0.22
C ALA A 98 19.47 -18.05 0.89
N PRO A 99 18.61 -18.93 1.42
CA PRO A 99 19.01 -19.88 2.45
C PRO A 99 19.98 -20.93 1.92
N GLY A 100 20.87 -21.41 2.78
CA GLY A 100 21.66 -22.61 2.53
C GLY A 100 20.75 -23.85 2.44
N PRO A 101 21.14 -24.90 1.68
CA PRO A 101 20.28 -26.07 1.48
C PRO A 101 19.96 -26.82 2.78
N ASP A 102 20.87 -26.81 3.74
CA ASP A 102 20.75 -27.49 5.05
C ASP A 102 20.46 -26.49 6.19
N GLU A 103 20.18 -25.22 5.88
CA GLU A 103 19.93 -24.17 6.87
C GLU A 103 18.47 -24.19 7.35
N PRO A 104 18.20 -24.37 8.66
CA PRO A 104 16.85 -24.27 9.21
C PRO A 104 16.31 -22.84 9.04
N THR A 105 15.43 -22.67 8.06
CA THR A 105 14.96 -21.34 7.62
C THR A 105 13.45 -21.19 7.74
N PHE A 106 12.71 -22.29 7.67
CA PHE A 106 11.25 -22.28 7.60
C PHE A 106 10.65 -22.96 8.82
N THR A 107 9.52 -22.43 9.27
CA THR A 107 8.61 -23.15 10.16
C THR A 107 7.95 -24.30 9.41
N GLU A 108 7.37 -25.26 10.14
CA GLU A 108 6.63 -26.38 9.53
C GLU A 108 5.46 -25.90 8.64
N HIS A 109 4.77 -24.83 9.05
CA HIS A 109 3.67 -24.25 8.28
C HIS A 109 4.12 -23.58 6.97
N GLU A 110 5.24 -22.85 7.02
CA GLU A 110 5.83 -22.24 5.82
C GLU A 110 6.38 -23.32 4.87
N ALA A 111 7.04 -24.34 5.40
CA ALA A 111 7.59 -25.46 4.63
C ALA A 111 6.51 -26.19 3.82
N GLU A 112 5.33 -26.40 4.41
CA GLU A 112 4.22 -27.09 3.75
C GLU A 112 3.76 -26.37 2.48
N VAL A 113 3.84 -25.04 2.42
CA VAL A 113 3.53 -24.27 1.21
C VAL A 113 4.47 -24.65 0.06
N PHE A 114 5.78 -24.78 0.33
CA PHE A 114 6.76 -25.17 -0.69
C PHE A 114 6.63 -26.65 -1.09
N VAL A 115 6.18 -27.51 -0.16
CA VAL A 115 5.86 -28.91 -0.45
C VAL A 115 4.69 -28.99 -1.44
N GLU A 116 3.58 -28.33 -1.14
CA GLU A 116 2.38 -28.35 -1.98
C GLU A 116 2.60 -27.69 -3.34
N VAL A 117 3.29 -26.54 -3.40
CA VAL A 117 3.65 -25.90 -4.67
C VAL A 117 4.57 -26.79 -5.51
N GLY A 118 5.53 -27.47 -4.88
CA GLY A 118 6.41 -28.42 -5.57
C GLY A 118 5.66 -29.59 -6.21
N ARG A 119 4.62 -30.11 -5.54
CA ARG A 119 3.74 -31.17 -6.07
C ARG A 119 2.90 -30.70 -7.25
N LEU A 120 2.53 -29.42 -7.28
CA LEU A 120 1.71 -28.81 -8.32
C LEU A 120 2.53 -28.20 -9.48
N ARG A 121 3.82 -28.54 -9.60
CA ARG A 121 4.74 -27.87 -10.56
C ARG A 121 4.34 -27.95 -12.03
N GLU A 122 3.51 -28.91 -12.42
CA GLU A 122 2.97 -29.01 -13.79
C GLU A 122 1.93 -27.94 -14.09
N VAL A 123 1.16 -27.54 -13.07
CA VAL A 123 0.13 -26.48 -13.17
C VAL A 123 0.72 -25.12 -12.79
N TRP A 124 1.60 -25.10 -11.79
CA TRP A 124 2.27 -23.91 -11.28
C TRP A 124 3.77 -24.00 -11.53
N THR A 125 4.20 -23.55 -12.70
CA THR A 125 5.58 -23.74 -13.13
C THR A 125 6.58 -22.94 -12.28
N PRO A 126 7.86 -23.33 -12.24
CA PRO A 126 8.91 -22.58 -11.55
C PRO A 126 9.00 -21.12 -12.01
N GLU A 127 8.81 -20.84 -13.29
CA GLU A 127 8.84 -19.49 -13.85
C GLU A 127 7.72 -18.61 -13.27
N LEU A 128 6.51 -19.18 -13.10
CA LEU A 128 5.38 -18.50 -12.48
C LEU A 128 5.65 -18.23 -10.99
N SER A 129 6.23 -19.21 -10.27
CA SER A 129 6.66 -19.02 -8.88
C SER A 129 7.60 -17.84 -8.73
N LEU A 130 8.65 -17.77 -9.57
CA LEU A 130 9.64 -16.69 -9.52
C LEU A 130 9.06 -15.34 -9.95
N GLN A 131 8.13 -15.32 -10.91
CA GLN A 131 7.43 -14.09 -11.31
C GLN A 131 6.58 -13.55 -10.16
N VAL A 132 5.75 -14.39 -9.54
CA VAL A 132 4.89 -13.99 -8.43
C VAL A 132 5.72 -13.58 -7.21
N ALA A 133 6.79 -14.33 -6.89
CA ALA A 133 7.69 -13.99 -5.79
C ALA A 133 8.30 -12.58 -5.95
N ARG A 134 8.74 -12.20 -7.16
CA ARG A 134 9.29 -10.85 -7.42
C ARG A 134 8.29 -9.74 -7.21
N VAL A 135 7.05 -9.92 -7.69
CA VAL A 135 6.00 -8.90 -7.56
C VAL A 135 5.57 -8.78 -6.10
N SER A 136 5.22 -9.91 -5.48
CA SER A 136 4.77 -9.96 -4.09
C SER A 136 5.85 -9.51 -3.12
N GLY A 137 7.11 -9.92 -3.32
CA GLY A 137 8.24 -9.52 -2.48
C GLY A 137 8.45 -8.01 -2.43
N ARG A 138 8.42 -7.34 -3.60
CA ARG A 138 8.52 -5.85 -3.66
C ARG A 138 7.35 -5.17 -2.95
N ALA A 139 6.13 -5.66 -3.15
CA ALA A 139 4.94 -5.09 -2.54
C ALA A 139 4.95 -5.28 -1.02
N LEU A 140 5.24 -6.50 -0.54
CA LEU A 140 5.29 -6.85 0.88
C LEU A 140 6.44 -6.13 1.60
N ALA A 141 7.62 -6.00 0.97
CA ALA A 141 8.72 -5.22 1.53
C ALA A 141 8.34 -3.75 1.74
N ARG A 142 7.62 -3.16 0.77
CA ARG A 142 7.11 -1.79 0.90
C ARG A 142 6.08 -1.67 2.03
N ILE A 143 5.15 -2.62 2.13
CA ILE A 143 4.15 -2.66 3.21
C ILE A 143 4.83 -2.77 4.58
N ALA A 144 5.77 -3.71 4.74
CA ALA A 144 6.52 -3.91 5.97
C ALA A 144 7.31 -2.66 6.35
N HIS A 145 7.99 -2.03 5.39
CA HIS A 145 8.68 -0.77 5.61
C HIS A 145 7.72 0.32 6.11
N THR A 146 6.59 0.53 5.42
CA THR A 146 5.58 1.52 5.84
C THR A 146 5.04 1.24 7.24
N GLN A 147 4.73 -0.01 7.58
CA GLN A 147 4.22 -0.38 8.90
C GLN A 147 5.26 -0.13 10.00
N VAL A 148 6.51 -0.52 9.78
CA VAL A 148 7.61 -0.29 10.74
C VAL A 148 7.87 1.20 10.92
N GLN A 149 7.90 1.98 9.82
CA GLN A 149 8.10 3.43 9.90
C GLN A 149 6.93 4.14 10.56
N ALA A 150 5.69 3.76 10.26
CA ALA A 150 4.50 4.32 10.90
C ALA A 150 4.55 4.10 12.43
N PHE A 151 4.93 2.90 12.87
CA PHE A 151 5.13 2.61 14.28
C PHE A 151 6.24 3.49 14.88
N ARG A 152 7.42 3.53 14.25
CA ARG A 152 8.61 4.27 14.72
C ARG A 152 8.42 5.79 14.77
N LEU A 153 7.65 6.36 13.85
CA LEU A 153 7.46 7.81 13.72
C LEU A 153 6.24 8.34 14.48
N HIS A 154 5.18 7.52 14.64
CA HIS A 154 3.91 8.00 15.19
C HIS A 154 3.50 7.29 16.49
N VAL A 155 3.81 6.01 16.64
CA VAL A 155 3.37 5.21 17.81
C VAL A 155 4.40 5.29 18.92
N GLU A 156 5.64 4.91 18.62
CA GLU A 156 6.72 4.84 19.59
C GLU A 156 7.04 6.19 20.26
N PRO A 157 7.17 7.32 19.55
CA PRO A 157 7.48 8.61 20.17
C PRO A 157 6.35 9.09 21.11
N ARG A 158 5.10 8.85 20.71
CA ARG A 158 3.93 9.19 21.53
C ARG A 158 3.91 8.39 22.83
N LEU A 159 4.10 7.07 22.76
CA LEU A 159 4.17 6.21 23.93
C LEU A 159 5.31 6.62 24.87
N ARG A 160 6.48 6.99 24.31
CA ARG A 160 7.60 7.49 25.12
C ARG A 160 7.29 8.82 25.80
N ALA A 161 6.64 9.75 25.11
CA ALA A 161 6.29 11.06 25.65
C ALA A 161 5.22 10.98 26.76
N GLU A 162 4.29 10.03 26.66
CA GLU A 162 3.24 9.80 27.66
C GLU A 162 3.74 9.00 28.88
N SER A 163 4.92 8.39 28.80
CA SER A 163 5.48 7.54 29.84
C SER A 163 6.19 8.33 30.93
N ARG A 164 6.16 7.79 32.16
CA ARG A 164 6.74 8.44 33.35
C ARG A 164 8.26 8.49 33.33
N ASP A 165 8.87 7.43 32.82
CA ASP A 165 10.32 7.28 32.70
C ASP A 165 10.67 6.35 31.52
N SER A 166 11.96 6.18 31.24
CA SER A 166 12.45 5.41 30.10
C SER A 166 12.16 3.91 30.20
N VAL A 167 12.09 3.34 31.41
CA VAL A 167 11.81 1.92 31.63
C VAL A 167 10.32 1.63 31.44
N ALA A 168 9.45 2.50 31.94
CA ALA A 168 8.02 2.46 31.68
C ALA A 168 7.75 2.58 30.18
N ALA A 169 8.40 3.53 29.50
CA ALA A 169 8.30 3.70 28.05
C ALA A 169 8.70 2.44 27.28
N LEU A 170 9.78 1.77 27.70
CA LEU A 170 10.25 0.53 27.11
C LEU A 170 9.18 -0.57 27.17
N THR A 171 8.54 -0.70 28.33
CA THR A 171 7.50 -1.70 28.59
C THR A 171 6.24 -1.43 27.76
N GLU A 172 5.80 -0.17 27.69
CA GLU A 172 4.63 0.23 26.89
C GLU A 172 4.86 0.03 25.39
N VAL A 173 6.05 0.37 24.88
CA VAL A 173 6.42 0.15 23.47
C VAL A 173 6.47 -1.35 23.16
N HIS A 174 7.09 -2.15 24.03
CA HIS A 174 7.13 -3.61 23.88
C HIS A 174 5.73 -4.21 23.84
N TRP A 175 4.87 -3.85 24.81
CA TRP A 175 3.47 -4.28 24.84
C TRP A 175 2.71 -3.91 23.56
N ALA A 176 2.87 -2.67 23.08
CA ALA A 176 2.20 -2.23 21.86
C ALA A 176 2.66 -3.04 20.64
N PHE A 177 3.96 -3.32 20.54
CA PHE A 177 4.51 -4.13 19.45
C PHE A 177 4.05 -5.59 19.52
N GLU A 178 4.11 -6.22 20.70
CA GLU A 178 3.61 -7.57 20.97
C GLU A 178 2.11 -7.71 20.61
N ARG A 179 1.32 -6.67 20.85
CA ARG A 179 -0.11 -6.63 20.52
C ARG A 179 -0.41 -6.41 19.04
N LEU A 180 0.41 -5.60 18.35
CA LEU A 180 0.16 -5.19 16.96
C LEU A 180 0.76 -6.16 15.96
N LEU A 181 1.95 -6.71 16.21
CA LEU A 181 2.66 -7.57 15.27
C LEU A 181 1.82 -8.78 14.83
N PRO A 182 1.15 -9.55 15.71
CA PRO A 182 0.35 -10.71 15.30
C PRO A 182 -0.88 -10.34 14.46
N LEU A 183 -1.28 -9.06 14.43
CA LEU A 183 -2.41 -8.59 13.62
C LEU A 183 -2.01 -8.32 12.16
N ALA A 184 -0.72 -8.12 11.89
CA ALA A 184 -0.24 -7.72 10.56
C ALA A 184 -0.51 -8.79 9.49
N ALA A 185 -0.14 -10.04 9.78
CA ALA A 185 -0.32 -11.17 8.85
C ALA A 185 -1.79 -11.49 8.53
N PRO A 186 -2.70 -11.70 9.51
CA PRO A 186 -4.10 -12.01 9.21
C PRO A 186 -4.82 -10.86 8.51
N PHE A 187 -4.48 -9.60 8.82
CA PHE A 187 -5.04 -8.45 8.12
C PHE A 187 -4.64 -8.44 6.64
N LEU A 188 -3.36 -8.66 6.33
CA LEU A 188 -2.87 -8.73 4.95
C LEU A 188 -3.48 -9.91 4.20
N ALA A 189 -3.56 -11.09 4.81
CA ALA A 189 -4.19 -12.26 4.21
C ALA A 189 -5.68 -12.03 3.89
N ALA A 190 -6.42 -11.38 4.80
CA ALA A 190 -7.82 -11.05 4.59
C ALA A 190 -8.03 -10.04 3.45
N LEU A 191 -7.19 -9.00 3.37
CA LEU A 191 -7.23 -8.03 2.28
C LEU A 191 -6.86 -8.67 0.93
N HIS A 192 -5.77 -9.43 0.90
CA HIS A 192 -5.32 -10.13 -0.30
C HIS A 192 -6.43 -11.03 -0.85
N ARG A 193 -7.12 -11.79 0.01
CA ARG A 193 -8.23 -12.65 -0.40
C ARG A 193 -9.39 -11.88 -1.04
N ARG A 194 -9.80 -10.75 -0.46
CA ARG A 194 -10.87 -9.91 -1.02
C ARG A 194 -10.49 -9.31 -2.39
N LEU A 195 -9.23 -8.90 -2.54
CA LEU A 195 -8.72 -8.37 -3.80
C LEU A 195 -8.66 -9.49 -4.87
N PHE A 196 -8.21 -10.68 -4.48
CA PHE A 196 -8.16 -11.84 -5.35
C PHE A 196 -9.57 -12.27 -5.82
N GLU A 197 -10.54 -12.36 -4.90
CA GLU A 197 -11.95 -12.64 -5.21
C GLU A 197 -12.54 -11.62 -6.19
N ARG A 198 -12.22 -10.34 -6.00
CA ARG A 198 -12.63 -9.26 -6.89
C ARG A 198 -12.05 -9.43 -8.30
N GLU A 199 -10.76 -9.70 -8.44
CA GLU A 199 -10.13 -9.88 -9.76
C GLU A 199 -10.72 -11.09 -10.50
N LEU A 200 -11.03 -12.19 -9.80
CA LEU A 200 -11.72 -13.34 -10.40
C LEU A 200 -13.12 -12.99 -10.87
N ALA A 201 -13.88 -12.21 -10.10
CA ALA A 201 -15.20 -11.74 -10.50
C ALA A 201 -15.12 -10.82 -11.73
N ASP A 202 -14.18 -9.87 -11.74
CA ASP A 202 -13.96 -8.96 -12.86
C ASP A 202 -13.58 -9.71 -14.14
N LEU A 203 -12.78 -10.79 -14.04
CA LEU A 203 -12.46 -11.66 -15.18
C LEU A 203 -13.71 -12.39 -15.70
N ALA A 204 -14.54 -12.94 -14.80
CA ALA A 204 -15.76 -13.66 -15.18
C ALA A 204 -16.77 -12.76 -15.92
N VAL A 205 -16.91 -11.50 -15.49
CA VAL A 205 -17.75 -10.51 -16.17
C VAL A 205 -17.23 -10.26 -17.59
N ARG A 206 -15.92 -10.01 -17.75
CA ARG A 206 -15.31 -9.78 -19.08
C ARG A 206 -15.47 -10.97 -20.01
N GLU A 207 -15.33 -12.19 -19.50
CA GLU A 207 -15.56 -13.40 -20.30
C GLU A 207 -17.02 -13.53 -20.75
N ALA A 208 -17.98 -13.20 -19.88
CA ALA A 208 -19.39 -13.22 -20.21
C ALA A 208 -19.73 -12.17 -21.30
N GLU A 209 -19.18 -10.96 -21.18
CA GLU A 209 -19.32 -9.89 -22.18
C GLU A 209 -18.74 -10.29 -23.54
N SER A 210 -17.58 -10.96 -23.55
CA SER A 210 -16.97 -11.48 -24.78
C SER A 210 -17.82 -12.58 -25.44
N ARG A 211 -18.42 -13.49 -24.66
CA ARG A 211 -19.31 -14.55 -25.18
C ARG A 211 -20.63 -14.01 -25.70
N ALA A 212 -21.11 -12.89 -25.16
CA ALA A 212 -22.36 -12.24 -25.57
C ALA A 212 -22.28 -11.54 -26.95
N GLY A 213 -21.15 -11.63 -27.67
CA GLY A 213 -21.04 -11.17 -29.04
C GLY A 213 -20.87 -9.65 -29.19
N ALA A 214 -20.46 -8.94 -28.13
CA ALA A 214 -19.92 -7.61 -28.30
C ALA A 214 -18.69 -7.69 -29.21
N THR A 215 -18.76 -7.08 -30.40
CA THR A 215 -17.74 -7.04 -31.47
C THR A 215 -16.46 -6.29 -31.08
N ALA A 216 -16.12 -6.28 -29.81
CA ALA A 216 -15.01 -5.54 -29.27
C ALA A 216 -13.81 -6.47 -29.04
N LEU A 217 -12.60 -5.96 -29.25
CA LEU A 217 -11.35 -6.67 -28.98
C LEU A 217 -11.39 -7.33 -27.58
N PRO A 218 -10.76 -8.49 -27.34
CA PRO A 218 -10.69 -9.08 -26.00
C PRO A 218 -10.28 -8.05 -24.94
N GLY A 219 -11.13 -7.84 -23.93
CA GLY A 219 -10.92 -6.84 -22.87
C GLY A 219 -11.43 -5.43 -23.18
N ALA A 220 -12.08 -5.19 -24.32
CA ALA A 220 -12.69 -3.92 -24.65
C ALA A 220 -13.98 -3.69 -23.85
N VAL A 221 -14.05 -2.58 -23.12
CA VAL A 221 -15.15 -2.20 -22.24
C VAL A 221 -15.48 -0.72 -22.44
N ASP A 222 -16.77 -0.37 -22.34
CA ASP A 222 -17.18 1.03 -22.21
C ASP A 222 -16.79 1.55 -20.83
N VAL A 223 -16.07 2.66 -20.80
CA VAL A 223 -15.51 3.21 -19.57
C VAL A 223 -15.42 4.73 -19.62
N SER A 224 -15.65 5.34 -18.47
CA SER A 224 -15.43 6.75 -18.19
C SER A 224 -14.12 6.90 -17.43
N ILE A 225 -13.14 7.56 -18.03
CA ILE A 225 -11.82 7.80 -17.46
C ILE A 225 -11.76 9.21 -16.90
N LEU A 226 -11.64 9.29 -15.58
CA LEU A 226 -11.46 10.53 -14.83
C LEU A 226 -9.98 10.66 -14.44
N PHE A 227 -9.35 11.77 -14.80
CA PHE A 227 -8.10 12.19 -14.18
C PHE A 227 -8.39 13.35 -13.23
N CYS A 228 -7.78 13.33 -12.06
CA CYS A 228 -7.76 14.44 -11.11
C CYS A 228 -6.31 14.70 -10.71
N ASP A 229 -5.89 15.96 -10.61
CA ASP A 229 -4.51 16.32 -10.32
C ASP A 229 -4.41 17.63 -9.52
N LEU A 230 -3.32 17.82 -8.77
CA LEU A 230 -3.06 19.04 -8.04
C LEU A 230 -2.50 20.11 -8.99
N LYS A 231 -3.28 21.18 -9.18
CA LYS A 231 -2.93 22.26 -10.09
C LYS A 231 -1.72 23.04 -9.59
N ASP A 232 -0.73 23.20 -10.47
CA ASP A 232 0.52 23.95 -10.23
C ASP A 232 1.32 23.42 -9.02
N PHE A 233 1.21 22.11 -8.74
CA PHE A 233 1.83 21.45 -7.59
C PHE A 233 3.34 21.66 -7.50
N THR A 234 4.07 21.59 -8.62
CA THR A 234 5.53 21.84 -8.62
C THR A 234 5.87 23.25 -8.11
N ALA A 235 5.07 24.26 -8.46
CA ALA A 235 5.29 25.62 -7.98
C ALA A 235 4.97 25.73 -6.48
N TYR A 236 3.91 25.05 -6.02
CA TYR A 236 3.55 24.96 -4.61
C TYR A 236 4.67 24.30 -3.78
N ALA A 237 5.18 23.14 -4.21
CA ALA A 237 6.25 22.42 -3.52
C ALA A 237 7.53 23.25 -3.40
N ASN A 238 7.93 23.94 -4.48
CA ASN A 238 9.09 24.84 -4.47
C ASN A 238 8.93 26.02 -3.49
N GLN A 239 7.70 26.46 -3.25
CA GLN A 239 7.43 27.61 -2.38
C GLN A 239 7.27 27.22 -0.90
N GLN A 240 6.62 26.08 -0.64
CA GLN A 240 6.22 25.66 0.72
C GLN A 240 7.17 24.61 1.33
N GLY A 241 8.02 23.99 0.51
CA GLY A 241 8.94 22.94 0.95
C GLY A 241 8.33 21.53 0.90
N ASP A 242 9.20 20.53 1.09
CA ASP A 242 8.86 19.12 0.88
C ASP A 242 7.81 18.60 1.86
N ASP A 243 7.87 19.00 3.13
CA ASP A 243 6.91 18.54 4.15
C ASP A 243 5.47 18.96 3.81
N ALA A 244 5.27 20.23 3.43
CA ALA A 244 3.97 20.73 3.01
C ALA A 244 3.50 20.10 1.69
N ALA A 245 4.43 19.78 0.78
CA ALA A 245 4.13 19.09 -0.46
C ALA A 245 3.64 17.65 -0.21
N VAL A 246 4.29 16.93 0.71
CA VAL A 246 3.86 15.59 1.15
C VAL A 246 2.49 15.64 1.80
N GLU A 247 2.24 16.58 2.72
CA GLU A 247 0.94 16.75 3.36
C GLU A 247 -0.18 17.03 2.33
N ALA A 248 0.09 17.86 1.32
CA ALA A 248 -0.86 18.16 0.26
C ALA A 248 -1.20 16.91 -0.59
N ILE A 249 -0.20 16.10 -0.95
CA ILE A 249 -0.42 14.83 -1.68
C ILE A 249 -1.23 13.87 -0.82
N GLU A 250 -0.91 13.71 0.46
CA GLU A 250 -1.61 12.80 1.37
C GLU A 250 -3.05 13.25 1.64
N HIS A 251 -3.27 14.56 1.76
CA HIS A 251 -4.62 15.13 1.87
C HIS A 251 -5.45 14.86 0.63
N PHE A 252 -4.88 15.10 -0.56
CA PHE A 252 -5.54 14.85 -1.82
C PHE A 252 -5.86 13.35 -2.02
N ALA A 253 -4.91 12.47 -1.68
CA ALA A 253 -5.10 11.02 -1.70
C ALA A 253 -6.30 10.57 -0.85
N ARG A 254 -6.46 11.15 0.35
CA ARG A 254 -7.61 10.86 1.23
C ARG A 254 -8.93 11.29 0.62
N ILE A 255 -8.99 12.49 0.04
CA ILE A 255 -10.21 13.00 -0.61
C ILE A 255 -10.59 12.14 -1.80
N VAL A 256 -9.65 11.85 -2.71
CA VAL A 256 -9.90 11.00 -3.88
C VAL A 256 -10.41 9.62 -3.47
N THR A 257 -9.82 9.04 -2.41
CA THR A 257 -10.24 7.74 -1.88
C THR A 257 -11.64 7.79 -1.26
N ALA A 258 -11.95 8.84 -0.50
CA ALA A 258 -13.26 9.01 0.14
C ALA A 258 -14.40 9.24 -0.86
N GLU A 259 -14.14 10.02 -1.92
CA GLU A 259 -15.16 10.41 -2.90
C GLU A 259 -15.31 9.44 -4.08
N CYS A 260 -14.46 8.41 -4.17
CA CYS A 260 -14.58 7.36 -5.17
C CYS A 260 -15.84 6.52 -4.92
N ARG A 261 -16.91 6.84 -5.66
CA ARG A 261 -18.24 6.23 -5.47
C ARG A 261 -18.27 4.72 -5.81
N PRO A 262 -19.26 3.97 -5.29
CA PRO A 262 -19.49 2.58 -5.67
C PRO A 262 -19.54 2.40 -7.20
N GLY A 263 -18.86 1.37 -7.70
CA GLY A 263 -18.66 1.13 -9.14
C GLY A 263 -17.48 1.89 -9.76
N GLY A 264 -16.91 2.87 -9.06
CA GLY A 264 -15.65 3.52 -9.40
C GLY A 264 -14.43 2.73 -8.93
N ARG A 265 -13.33 2.87 -9.68
CA ARG A 265 -12.03 2.26 -9.36
C ARG A 265 -10.93 3.29 -9.49
N ILE A 266 -10.17 3.51 -8.42
CA ILE A 266 -8.86 4.16 -8.52
C ILE A 266 -7.93 3.19 -9.23
N VAL A 267 -7.54 3.52 -10.46
CA VAL A 267 -6.70 2.67 -11.32
C VAL A 267 -5.25 2.80 -10.88
N LYS A 268 -4.76 4.04 -10.73
CA LYS A 268 -3.39 4.34 -10.28
C LYS A 268 -3.24 5.78 -9.81
N GLY A 269 -2.27 6.01 -8.93
CA GLY A 269 -1.69 7.32 -8.66
C GLY A 269 -0.60 7.66 -9.67
N LEU A 270 -0.39 8.95 -9.92
CA LEU A 270 0.50 9.52 -10.94
C LEU A 270 1.41 10.60 -10.32
N GLY A 271 1.86 10.39 -9.08
CA GLY A 271 2.55 11.42 -8.30
C GLY A 271 1.54 12.28 -7.54
N ASP A 272 1.27 13.47 -8.07
CA ASP A 272 0.30 14.45 -7.59
C ASP A 272 -1.12 14.25 -8.15
N GLY A 273 -1.28 13.35 -9.12
CA GLY A 273 -2.56 13.02 -9.76
C GLY A 273 -3.06 11.59 -9.57
N TYR A 274 -4.30 11.36 -9.95
CA TYR A 274 -4.98 10.05 -9.94
C TYR A 274 -5.72 9.80 -11.24
N MET A 275 -5.70 8.54 -11.68
CA MET A 275 -6.56 8.03 -12.74
C MET A 275 -7.63 7.13 -12.10
N LEU A 276 -8.89 7.45 -12.35
CA LEU A 276 -10.06 6.69 -11.93
C LEU A 276 -10.84 6.22 -13.16
N ALA A 277 -11.51 5.08 -13.02
CA ALA A 277 -12.36 4.50 -14.05
C ALA A 277 -13.73 4.16 -13.49
N PHE A 278 -14.77 4.43 -14.27
CA PHE A 278 -16.17 4.15 -13.95
C PHE A 278 -16.85 3.55 -15.17
N PRO A 279 -17.79 2.60 -15.01
CA PRO A 279 -18.62 2.14 -16.13
C PRO A 279 -19.40 3.31 -16.76
N GLU A 280 -20.07 4.11 -15.92
CA GLU A 280 -20.99 5.17 -16.37
C GLU A 280 -20.43 6.59 -16.14
N PRO A 281 -20.67 7.54 -17.07
CA PRO A 281 -20.11 8.89 -16.98
C PRO A 281 -20.70 9.71 -15.83
N GLY A 282 -21.97 9.51 -15.47
CA GLY A 282 -22.62 10.27 -14.39
C GLY A 282 -21.94 10.09 -13.03
N ALA A 283 -21.52 8.86 -12.70
CA ALA A 283 -20.78 8.57 -11.48
C ALA A 283 -19.40 9.23 -11.48
N ALA A 284 -18.71 9.21 -12.64
CA ALA A 284 -17.41 9.85 -12.79
C ALA A 284 -17.47 11.39 -12.65
N VAL A 285 -18.46 12.03 -13.29
CA VAL A 285 -18.69 13.49 -13.15
C VAL A 285 -18.93 13.85 -11.70
N ARG A 286 -19.77 13.07 -11.01
CA ARG A 286 -20.10 13.31 -9.60
C ARG A 286 -18.87 13.17 -8.70
N THR A 287 -18.10 12.09 -8.83
CA THR A 287 -16.86 11.94 -8.06
C THR A 287 -15.89 13.09 -8.34
N GLY A 288 -15.66 13.46 -9.60
CA GLY A 288 -14.77 14.57 -9.93
C GLY A 288 -15.23 15.92 -9.35
N TRP A 289 -16.54 16.17 -9.33
CA TRP A 289 -17.12 17.34 -8.67
C TRP A 289 -16.86 17.36 -7.17
N GLU A 290 -17.21 16.27 -6.46
CA GLU A 290 -17.04 16.19 -5.00
C GLU A 290 -15.57 16.27 -4.58
N VAL A 291 -14.65 15.66 -5.35
CA VAL A 291 -13.20 15.80 -5.12
C VAL A 291 -12.77 17.27 -5.17
N ILE A 292 -13.22 18.03 -6.17
CA ILE A 292 -12.90 19.46 -6.30
C ILE A 292 -13.52 20.26 -5.15
N GLU A 293 -14.82 20.07 -4.88
CA GLU A 293 -15.50 20.81 -3.81
C GLU A 293 -14.90 20.54 -2.43
N ARG A 294 -14.64 19.27 -2.11
CA ARG A 294 -14.08 18.90 -0.81
C ARG A 294 -12.66 19.44 -0.64
N HIS A 295 -11.88 19.48 -1.71
CA HIS A 295 -10.51 19.99 -1.69
C HIS A 295 -10.43 21.52 -1.68
N ARG A 296 -11.44 22.23 -2.21
CA ARG A 296 -11.54 23.71 -2.12
C ARG A 296 -11.54 24.24 -0.70
N GLU A 297 -11.98 23.42 0.26
CA GLU A 297 -11.97 23.77 1.69
C GLU A 297 -10.54 23.74 2.31
N SER A 298 -9.54 23.27 1.55
CA SER A 298 -8.14 23.18 2.00
C SER A 298 -7.32 24.41 1.62
N THR A 299 -6.21 24.63 2.34
CA THR A 299 -5.25 25.73 2.09
C THR A 299 -4.19 25.39 1.02
N GLY A 300 -4.31 24.24 0.35
CA GLY A 300 -3.34 23.71 -0.60
C GLY A 300 -3.50 24.16 -2.05
N PRO A 301 -2.71 23.57 -2.99
CA PRO A 301 -2.93 23.76 -4.42
C PRO A 301 -4.34 23.29 -4.78
N GLY A 302 -4.99 23.98 -5.72
CA GLY A 302 -6.34 23.59 -6.14
C GLY A 302 -6.31 22.31 -6.95
N VAL A 303 -7.48 21.69 -7.18
CA VAL A 303 -7.56 20.46 -7.98
C VAL A 303 -8.10 20.79 -9.36
N HIS A 304 -7.59 20.16 -10.39
CA HIS A 304 -8.25 20.16 -11.68
C HIS A 304 -8.52 18.73 -12.15
N ALA A 305 -9.56 18.56 -12.95
CA ALA A 305 -9.99 17.25 -13.39
C ALA A 305 -10.37 17.24 -14.86
N SER A 306 -10.26 16.07 -15.47
CA SER A 306 -10.68 15.81 -16.83
C SER A 306 -11.42 14.49 -16.98
N LEU A 307 -12.43 14.47 -17.85
CA LEU A 307 -13.24 13.28 -18.06
C LEU A 307 -13.55 13.02 -19.54
N HIS A 308 -13.36 11.77 -19.96
CA HIS A 308 -13.83 11.28 -21.25
C HIS A 308 -14.43 9.89 -21.12
N HIS A 309 -15.40 9.58 -21.98
CA HIS A 309 -16.11 8.30 -22.00
C HIS A 309 -16.00 7.67 -23.39
N GLY A 310 -15.76 6.36 -23.41
CA GLY A 310 -15.72 5.55 -24.61
C GLY A 310 -15.07 4.19 -24.35
N VAL A 311 -14.72 3.49 -25.42
CA VAL A 311 -14.18 2.13 -25.34
C VAL A 311 -12.68 2.13 -24.99
N ALA A 312 -12.29 1.37 -23.97
CA ALA A 312 -10.91 1.06 -23.62
C ALA A 312 -10.66 -0.44 -23.58
N VAL A 313 -9.42 -0.87 -23.74
CA VAL A 313 -8.99 -2.24 -23.41
C VAL A 313 -8.54 -2.27 -21.96
N ALA A 314 -9.25 -3.02 -21.11
CA ALA A 314 -8.89 -3.26 -19.72
C ALA A 314 -7.93 -4.47 -19.64
N ARG A 315 -6.73 -4.25 -19.08
CA ARG A 315 -5.68 -5.29 -19.00
C ARG A 315 -4.75 -5.04 -17.81
N ASP A 316 -4.41 -6.11 -17.07
CA ASP A 316 -3.48 -6.07 -15.94
C ASP A 316 -3.81 -4.97 -14.91
N GLY A 317 -5.11 -4.80 -14.63
CA GLY A 317 -5.59 -3.75 -13.73
C GLY A 317 -5.51 -2.33 -14.29
N ASP A 318 -5.09 -2.10 -15.53
CA ASP A 318 -5.03 -0.79 -16.19
C ASP A 318 -6.01 -0.69 -17.38
N TYR A 319 -6.12 0.49 -17.98
CA TYR A 319 -6.88 0.74 -19.20
C TYR A 319 -5.99 1.33 -20.29
N PHE A 320 -6.20 0.86 -21.52
CA PHE A 320 -5.45 1.29 -22.70
C PHE A 320 -6.39 1.72 -23.81
N GLY A 321 -5.96 2.72 -24.59
CA GLY A 321 -6.67 3.15 -25.80
C GLY A 321 -6.86 4.66 -25.87
N THR A 322 -7.53 5.07 -26.94
CA THR A 322 -7.76 6.48 -27.25
C THR A 322 -8.52 7.21 -26.13
N VAL A 323 -9.44 6.53 -25.44
CA VAL A 323 -10.23 7.15 -24.36
C VAL A 323 -9.35 7.66 -23.22
N VAL A 324 -8.35 6.87 -22.80
CA VAL A 324 -7.39 7.24 -21.75
C VAL A 324 -6.53 8.41 -22.21
N ASN A 325 -6.04 8.35 -23.45
CA ASN A 325 -5.19 9.39 -24.02
C ASN A 325 -5.91 10.74 -24.17
N VAL A 326 -7.19 10.72 -24.58
CA VAL A 326 -8.01 11.93 -24.66
C VAL A 326 -8.24 12.51 -23.27
N ALA A 327 -8.69 11.69 -22.31
CA ALA A 327 -8.91 12.13 -20.94
C ALA A 327 -7.65 12.77 -20.34
N ALA A 328 -6.50 12.09 -20.43
CA ALA A 328 -5.23 12.60 -19.91
C ALA A 328 -4.82 13.96 -20.53
N ARG A 329 -5.10 14.18 -21.82
CA ARG A 329 -4.64 15.39 -22.52
C ARG A 329 -5.53 16.59 -22.33
N ILE A 330 -6.84 16.39 -22.18
CA ILE A 330 -7.76 17.52 -21.96
C ILE A 330 -7.61 18.09 -20.54
N LEU A 331 -6.97 17.36 -19.62
CA LEU A 331 -6.62 17.85 -18.28
C LEU A 331 -5.85 19.18 -18.31
N ALA A 332 -4.94 19.34 -19.27
CA ALA A 332 -4.16 20.56 -19.42
C ALA A 332 -5.03 21.81 -19.71
N ALA A 333 -6.24 21.63 -20.26
CA ALA A 333 -7.18 22.72 -20.49
C ALA A 333 -7.95 23.12 -19.21
N ALA A 334 -7.98 22.26 -18.20
CA ALA A 334 -8.65 22.54 -16.93
C ALA A 334 -7.83 23.52 -16.08
N ARG A 335 -8.49 24.61 -15.65
CA ARG A 335 -7.91 25.56 -14.68
C ARG A 335 -8.10 25.06 -13.26
N ARG A 336 -7.55 25.79 -12.29
CA ARG A 336 -7.74 25.54 -10.85
C ARG A 336 -9.23 25.38 -10.55
N ASP A 337 -9.56 24.30 -9.84
CA ASP A 337 -10.90 23.92 -9.37
C ASP A 337 -11.92 23.77 -10.48
N GLN A 338 -11.50 23.22 -11.63
CA GLN A 338 -12.35 22.95 -12.77
C GLN A 338 -12.30 21.48 -13.18
N LEU A 339 -13.47 20.98 -13.60
CA LEU A 339 -13.59 19.74 -14.34
C LEU A 339 -13.91 20.05 -15.80
N ILE A 340 -13.05 19.60 -16.70
CA ILE A 340 -13.26 19.66 -18.15
C ILE A 340 -13.64 18.27 -18.66
N ALA A 341 -14.66 18.17 -19.49
CA ALA A 341 -15.01 16.91 -20.13
C ALA A 341 -15.20 17.09 -21.64
N THR A 342 -15.12 15.99 -22.38
CA THR A 342 -15.53 16.03 -23.80
C THR A 342 -17.03 16.25 -23.94
N SER A 343 -17.48 16.81 -25.06
CA SER A 343 -18.92 17.04 -25.32
C SER A 343 -19.76 15.75 -25.26
N THR A 344 -19.17 14.58 -25.54
CA THR A 344 -19.80 13.26 -25.35
C THR A 344 -20.28 13.05 -23.90
N VAL A 345 -19.41 13.32 -22.93
CA VAL A 345 -19.72 13.19 -21.49
C VAL A 345 -20.74 14.24 -21.07
N ALA A 346 -20.56 15.49 -21.52
CA ALA A 346 -21.48 16.57 -21.20
C ALA A 346 -22.90 16.28 -21.68
N LYS A 347 -23.07 15.78 -22.90
CA LYS A 347 -24.37 15.37 -23.46
C LYS A 347 -24.97 14.19 -22.69
N ALA A 348 -24.17 13.16 -22.41
CA ALA A 348 -24.64 11.97 -21.68
C ALA A 348 -25.11 12.28 -20.24
N THR A 349 -24.59 13.35 -19.64
CA THR A 349 -24.85 13.71 -18.24
C THR A 349 -25.65 15.01 -18.07
N ALA A 350 -26.15 15.58 -19.17
CA ALA A 350 -26.85 16.87 -19.18
C ALA A 350 -28.17 16.89 -18.37
N ALA A 351 -28.75 15.72 -18.08
CA ALA A 351 -29.93 15.62 -17.22
C ALA A 351 -29.61 15.94 -15.75
N GLU A 352 -28.41 15.59 -15.29
CA GLU A 352 -28.00 15.71 -13.89
C GLU A 352 -27.04 16.88 -13.64
N PHE A 353 -26.35 17.35 -14.67
CA PHE A 353 -25.29 18.35 -14.55
C PHE A 353 -25.41 19.47 -15.59
N SER A 354 -24.99 20.66 -15.20
CA SER A 354 -24.89 21.82 -16.08
C SER A 354 -23.47 21.95 -16.61
N TRP A 355 -23.37 22.13 -17.92
CA TRP A 355 -22.11 22.23 -18.65
C TRP A 355 -22.07 23.51 -19.46
N GLU A 356 -20.90 24.13 -19.53
CA GLU A 356 -20.61 25.31 -20.35
C GLU A 356 -19.63 24.95 -21.45
N ASP A 357 -19.76 25.60 -22.61
CA ASP A 357 -18.78 25.42 -23.69
C ASP A 357 -17.40 25.91 -23.26
N ALA A 358 -16.38 25.09 -23.49
CA ALA A 358 -14.98 25.40 -23.21
C ALA A 358 -14.13 25.40 -24.50
N GLY A 359 -14.79 25.41 -25.67
CA GLY A 359 -14.17 25.45 -26.99
C GLY A 359 -13.67 24.09 -27.47
N ALA A 360 -12.96 24.11 -28.60
CA ALA A 360 -12.42 22.90 -29.23
C ALA A 360 -10.90 22.85 -29.10
N SER A 361 -10.36 21.66 -28.83
CA SER A 361 -8.92 21.42 -28.70
C SER A 361 -8.42 20.40 -29.74
N TYR A 362 -7.27 20.70 -30.35
CA TYR A 362 -6.57 19.76 -31.21
C TYR A 362 -5.58 18.93 -30.38
N LEU A 363 -5.88 17.65 -30.22
CA LEU A 363 -5.06 16.74 -29.40
C LEU A 363 -4.14 15.92 -30.31
N ARG A 364 -2.81 16.07 -30.16
CA ARG A 364 -1.79 15.43 -31.01
C ARG A 364 -1.96 13.90 -31.12
N GLY A 365 -2.47 13.36 -32.22
CA GLY A 365 -2.66 11.90 -32.39
C GLY A 365 -4.05 11.39 -31.99
N VAL A 366 -4.99 12.30 -31.72
CA VAL A 366 -6.42 12.04 -31.80
C VAL A 366 -6.90 12.59 -33.14
N ARG A 367 -7.76 11.86 -33.86
CA ARG A 367 -8.30 12.34 -35.14
C ARG A 367 -9.35 13.42 -34.88
N GLY A 368 -9.17 14.59 -35.49
CA GLY A 368 -10.13 15.70 -35.42
C GLY A 368 -9.99 16.58 -34.19
N THR A 369 -10.87 17.57 -34.08
CA THR A 369 -10.99 18.47 -32.93
C THR A 369 -11.90 17.84 -31.88
N VAL A 370 -11.50 17.93 -30.61
CA VAL A 370 -12.32 17.48 -29.48
C VAL A 370 -12.99 18.70 -28.86
N GLU A 371 -14.32 18.72 -28.89
CA GLU A 371 -15.12 19.72 -28.18
C GLU A 371 -15.06 19.48 -26.68
N LEU A 372 -14.79 20.54 -25.93
CA LEU A 372 -14.63 20.51 -24.48
C LEU A 372 -15.77 21.28 -23.83
N CYS A 373 -16.22 20.78 -22.70
CA CYS A 373 -17.20 21.44 -21.86
C CYS A 373 -16.67 21.52 -20.43
N ARG A 374 -16.91 22.65 -19.78
CA ARG A 374 -16.61 22.88 -18.37
C ARG A 374 -17.83 22.56 -17.53
N LEU A 375 -17.63 21.80 -16.46
CA LEU A 375 -18.70 21.54 -15.49
C LEU A 375 -19.00 22.81 -14.69
N ALA A 376 -20.25 23.28 -14.74
CA ALA A 376 -20.73 24.40 -13.93
C ALA A 376 -21.27 23.94 -12.56
N GLY A 377 -21.75 22.70 -12.47
CA GLY A 377 -22.22 22.08 -11.23
C GLY A 377 -23.40 21.13 -11.46
N PRO A 378 -23.87 20.47 -10.38
CA PRO A 378 -25.08 19.65 -10.44
C PRO A 378 -26.31 20.52 -10.73
N ARG A 379 -27.27 19.98 -11.49
CA ARG A 379 -28.58 20.61 -11.66
C ARG A 379 -29.41 20.39 -10.40
N ALA A 380 -30.08 21.44 -9.93
CA ALA A 380 -31.12 21.30 -8.92
C ALA A 380 -32.17 20.31 -9.43
N ARG A 381 -32.51 19.30 -8.63
CA ARG A 381 -33.63 18.40 -8.98
C ARG A 381 -34.89 19.26 -9.08
N ALA A 382 -35.59 19.19 -10.20
CA ALA A 382 -36.96 19.67 -10.26
C ALA A 382 -37.76 18.81 -9.25
N CYS A 383 -38.26 19.44 -8.19
CA CYS A 383 -39.12 18.81 -7.19
C CYS A 383 -40.43 18.33 -7.82
#